data_AF-A0AAQ1A758-F1
#
_entry.id   AF-A0AAQ1A758-F1
#
_cell.length_a   1.000
_cell.length_b   1.000
_cell.length_c   1.000
_cell.angle_alpha   90.00
_cell.angle_beta   90.00
_cell.angle_gamma   90.00
#
_symmetry.space_group_name_H-M   'P 1'
#
loop_
_entity.id
_entity.type
_entity.pdbx_description
1 polymer ?
#
loop_
_entity_poly.entity_id
_entity_poly.type
_entity_poly.pdbx_seq_one_letter_code
_entity_poly.pdbx_strand_id
1 'polypeptide(L)'
;MARACTIRELIADLSRCNPEAFVLCEMWFPDDVTYVDETACPAETRATLTHVAHHFDAELGINWDTLACALSCVRDAEQKGLDIYFYASEKRGTDKSRIPASRYAEADSDGDIEVGYFRKVNALFKWVHDHIGAFENCEKVLVTEAHLRALQQDLQALTPENCQTRFPTTEGFFFGSTAYDEAYWADVEGVRRWLSEITETFDFDAESLFFVAWW
;
A
#
# COMPACT_ATOMS: atom_id res chain seq x y z
N MET A 1 -40.84 -24.69 6.79
CA MET A 1 -39.94 -25.57 7.55
C MET A 1 -38.52 -25.21 7.17
N ALA A 2 -37.66 -24.87 8.13
CA ALA A 2 -36.24 -24.65 7.85
C ALA A 2 -35.61 -26.00 7.46
N ARG A 3 -35.09 -26.11 6.25
CA ARG A 3 -34.33 -27.28 5.77
C ARG A 3 -32.86 -27.00 6.08
N ALA A 4 -32.22 -27.87 6.87
CA ALA A 4 -30.76 -27.84 6.95
C ALA A 4 -30.19 -28.18 5.57
N CYS A 5 -29.29 -27.36 5.05
CA CYS A 5 -28.60 -27.57 3.78
C CYS A 5 -27.15 -27.12 3.91
N THR A 6 -26.30 -27.67 3.04
CA THR A 6 -24.87 -27.33 2.96
C THR A 6 -24.67 -25.97 2.28
N ILE A 7 -23.51 -25.31 2.51
CA ILE A 7 -23.17 -24.04 1.86
C ILE A 7 -23.22 -24.15 0.34
N ARG A 8 -22.75 -25.27 -0.23
CA ARG A 8 -22.84 -25.55 -1.68
C ARG A 8 -24.28 -25.62 -2.17
N GLU A 9 -25.19 -26.26 -1.43
CA GLU A 9 -26.62 -26.30 -1.79
C GLU A 9 -27.24 -24.90 -1.71
N LEU A 10 -26.89 -24.12 -0.69
CA LEU A 10 -27.34 -22.74 -0.53
C LEU A 10 -26.86 -21.84 -1.68
N ILE A 11 -25.58 -21.92 -2.04
CA ILE A 11 -25.01 -21.21 -3.20
C ILE A 11 -25.73 -21.64 -4.48
N ALA A 12 -25.90 -22.94 -4.71
CA ALA A 12 -26.60 -23.45 -5.90
C ALA A 12 -28.09 -23.08 -5.97
N ASP A 13 -28.75 -22.95 -4.82
CA ASP A 13 -30.12 -22.44 -4.72
C ASP A 13 -30.16 -20.93 -5.03
N LEU A 14 -29.21 -20.16 -4.49
CA LEU A 14 -29.13 -18.70 -4.68
C LEU A 14 -28.74 -18.31 -6.09
N SER A 15 -27.74 -18.96 -6.71
CA SER A 15 -27.33 -18.70 -8.10
C SER A 15 -28.45 -19.00 -9.10
N ARG A 16 -29.39 -19.90 -8.77
CA ARG A 16 -30.60 -20.13 -9.59
C ARG A 16 -31.61 -18.99 -9.51
N CYS A 17 -31.68 -18.31 -8.36
CA CYS A 17 -32.65 -17.24 -8.12
C CYS A 17 -32.08 -15.86 -8.49
N ASN A 18 -30.77 -15.67 -8.29
CA ASN A 18 -30.02 -14.48 -8.62
C ASN A 18 -28.57 -14.90 -8.95
N PRO A 19 -28.22 -14.96 -10.25
CA PRO A 19 -26.89 -15.37 -10.70
C PRO A 19 -25.75 -14.49 -10.16
N GLU A 20 -26.05 -13.24 -9.83
CA GLU A 20 -25.10 -12.25 -9.30
C GLU A 20 -25.02 -12.27 -7.75
N ALA A 21 -25.80 -13.11 -7.08
CA ALA A 21 -25.78 -13.20 -5.62
C ALA A 21 -24.55 -13.98 -5.13
N PHE A 22 -23.73 -13.33 -4.31
CA PHE A 22 -22.61 -13.95 -3.60
C PHE A 22 -22.96 -14.13 -2.11
N VAL A 23 -22.61 -15.30 -1.55
CA VAL A 23 -22.81 -15.58 -0.12
C VAL A 23 -21.47 -15.42 0.59
N LEU A 24 -21.30 -14.30 1.30
CA LEU A 24 -20.24 -14.17 2.29
C LEU A 24 -20.65 -14.96 3.53
N CYS A 25 -19.97 -16.08 3.78
CA CYS A 25 -20.05 -16.74 5.07
C CYS A 25 -18.77 -16.40 5.82
N GLU A 26 -18.87 -15.65 6.93
CA GLU A 26 -17.77 -15.55 7.88
C GLU A 26 -17.54 -16.95 8.45
N MET A 27 -16.56 -17.66 7.88
CA MET A 27 -16.27 -19.04 8.29
C MET A 27 -15.30 -19.12 9.47
N TRP A 28 -14.58 -18.04 9.73
CA TRP A 28 -13.60 -17.92 10.81
C TRP A 28 -13.86 -16.65 11.60
N PHE A 29 -13.65 -16.77 12.91
CA PHE A 29 -13.82 -15.73 13.90
C PHE A 29 -12.46 -15.34 14.48
N PRO A 30 -12.38 -14.20 15.21
CA PRO A 30 -11.14 -13.80 15.87
C PRO A 30 -10.51 -14.89 16.75
N ASP A 31 -11.36 -15.64 17.47
CA ASP A 31 -10.93 -16.73 18.35
C ASP A 31 -10.24 -17.87 17.56
N ASP A 32 -10.67 -18.11 16.32
CA ASP A 32 -10.07 -19.13 15.45
C ASP A 32 -8.62 -18.78 15.07
N VAL A 33 -8.31 -17.50 14.89
CA VAL A 33 -6.93 -17.04 14.64
C VAL A 33 -6.07 -17.23 15.88
N THR A 34 -6.62 -16.89 17.06
CA THR A 34 -5.90 -17.11 18.33
C THR A 34 -5.75 -18.59 18.69
N TYR A 35 -6.63 -19.46 18.19
CA TYR A 35 -6.47 -20.91 18.32
C TYR A 35 -5.31 -21.43 17.47
N VAL A 36 -5.09 -20.85 16.29
CA VAL A 36 -3.94 -21.15 15.44
C VAL A 36 -2.65 -20.63 16.06
N ASP A 37 -2.67 -19.41 16.60
CA ASP A 37 -1.54 -18.85 17.36
C ASP A 37 -2.04 -17.88 18.44
N GLU A 38 -1.84 -18.27 19.70
CA GLU A 38 -2.29 -17.50 20.87
C GLU A 38 -1.59 -16.15 21.03
N THR A 39 -0.48 -15.93 20.33
CA THR A 39 0.27 -14.66 20.37
C THR A 39 -0.24 -13.63 19.36
N ALA A 40 -1.16 -14.02 18.46
CA ALA A 40 -1.73 -13.12 17.47
C ALA A 40 -2.46 -11.93 18.14
N CYS A 41 -2.03 -10.72 17.81
CA CYS A 41 -2.65 -9.50 18.31
C CYS A 41 -3.95 -9.17 17.54
N PRO A 42 -4.82 -8.30 18.07
CA PRO A 42 -6.08 -7.94 17.41
C PRO A 42 -5.93 -7.38 15.98
N ALA A 43 -4.79 -6.75 15.67
CA ALA A 43 -4.50 -6.25 14.33
C ALA A 43 -4.17 -7.39 13.36
N GLU A 44 -3.28 -8.31 13.75
CA GLU A 44 -2.97 -9.53 12.97
C GLU A 44 -4.23 -10.38 12.76
N THR A 45 -5.08 -10.52 13.77
CA THR A 45 -6.34 -11.24 13.67
C THR A 45 -7.26 -10.65 12.60
N ARG A 46 -7.48 -9.32 12.62
CA ARG A 46 -8.30 -8.66 11.60
C ARG A 46 -7.68 -8.80 10.20
N ALA A 47 -6.38 -8.56 10.07
CA ALA A 47 -5.68 -8.67 8.80
C ALA A 47 -5.74 -10.10 8.22
N THR A 48 -5.58 -11.11 9.08
CA THR A 48 -5.66 -12.53 8.72
C THR A 48 -7.06 -12.87 8.21
N LEU A 49 -8.11 -12.48 8.95
CA LEU A 49 -9.50 -12.75 8.53
C LEU A 49 -9.84 -12.06 7.21
N THR A 50 -9.40 -10.81 7.02
CA THR A 50 -9.55 -10.09 5.75
C THR A 50 -8.81 -10.80 4.61
N HIS A 51 -7.55 -11.18 4.82
CA HIS A 51 -6.75 -11.89 3.81
C HIS A 51 -7.40 -13.21 3.40
N VAL A 52 -7.85 -14.00 4.38
CA VAL A 52 -8.57 -15.25 4.13
C VAL A 52 -9.88 -14.98 3.40
N ALA A 53 -10.68 -13.98 3.79
CA ALA A 53 -11.93 -13.66 3.09
C ALA A 53 -11.72 -13.30 1.60
N HIS A 54 -10.59 -12.68 1.25
CA HIS A 54 -10.26 -12.33 -0.14
C HIS A 54 -9.71 -13.50 -0.96
N HIS A 55 -8.98 -14.43 -0.34
CA HIS A 55 -8.22 -15.45 -1.06
C HIS A 55 -8.71 -16.88 -0.85
N PHE A 56 -9.62 -17.11 0.10
CA PHE A 56 -10.12 -18.43 0.41
C PHE A 56 -11.07 -18.95 -0.67
N ASP A 57 -10.77 -20.15 -1.16
CA ASP A 57 -11.65 -20.92 -2.02
C ASP A 57 -12.61 -21.78 -1.19
N ALA A 58 -13.89 -21.38 -1.19
CA ALA A 58 -14.96 -22.08 -0.49
C ALA A 58 -15.17 -23.54 -0.93
N GLU A 59 -14.66 -23.95 -2.10
CA GLU A 59 -14.72 -25.35 -2.54
C GLU A 59 -13.74 -26.26 -1.80
N LEU A 60 -12.70 -25.70 -1.17
CA LEU A 60 -11.69 -26.45 -0.42
C LEU A 60 -12.10 -26.77 1.03
N GLY A 61 -13.18 -26.15 1.52
CA GLY A 61 -13.69 -26.33 2.89
C GLY A 61 -12.87 -25.60 3.97
N ILE A 62 -13.36 -25.59 5.21
CA ILE A 62 -12.66 -24.96 6.35
C ILE A 62 -11.36 -25.71 6.63
N ASN A 63 -10.21 -25.11 6.31
CA ASN A 63 -8.88 -25.64 6.60
C ASN A 63 -8.09 -24.71 7.53
N TRP A 64 -7.65 -25.24 8.68
CA TRP A 64 -6.80 -24.51 9.64
C TRP A 64 -5.45 -24.11 9.06
N ASP A 65 -4.91 -24.89 8.11
CA ASP A 65 -3.66 -24.55 7.41
C ASP A 65 -3.81 -23.28 6.57
N THR A 66 -5.02 -22.99 6.05
CA THR A 66 -5.29 -21.73 5.34
C THR A 66 -5.18 -20.54 6.29
N LEU A 67 -5.73 -20.68 7.49
CA LEU A 67 -5.66 -19.63 8.51
C LEU A 67 -4.22 -19.43 9.01
N ALA A 68 -3.49 -20.53 9.23
CA ALA A 68 -2.07 -20.49 9.60
C ALA A 68 -1.19 -19.88 8.50
N CYS A 69 -1.44 -20.23 7.24
CA CYS A 69 -0.74 -19.66 6.09
C CYS A 69 -1.01 -18.15 5.99
N ALA A 70 -2.28 -17.74 6.08
CA ALA A 70 -2.64 -16.33 6.07
C ALA A 70 -2.00 -15.55 7.22
N LEU A 71 -2.02 -16.09 8.44
CA LEU A 71 -1.36 -15.47 9.59
C LEU A 71 0.16 -15.35 9.39
N SER A 72 0.79 -16.38 8.81
CA SER A 72 2.22 -16.34 8.46
C SER A 72 2.50 -15.28 7.40
N CYS A 73 1.68 -15.19 6.35
CA CYS A 73 1.82 -14.17 5.32
C CYS A 73 1.67 -12.75 5.89
N VAL A 74 0.72 -12.56 6.80
CA VAL A 74 0.51 -11.32 7.54
C VAL A 74 1.78 -10.96 8.34
N ARG A 75 2.33 -11.88 9.14
CA ARG A 75 3.57 -11.64 9.92
C ARG A 75 4.81 -11.36 9.06
N ASP A 76 4.99 -12.12 7.98
CA ASP A 76 6.07 -11.90 7.02
C ASP A 76 5.96 -10.51 6.38
N ALA A 77 4.73 -10.09 6.10
CA ALA A 77 4.48 -8.79 5.50
C ALA A 77 4.54 -7.63 6.52
N GLU A 78 4.34 -7.87 7.82
CA GLU A 78 4.65 -6.90 8.88
C GLU A 78 6.15 -6.57 8.94
N GLN A 79 6.99 -7.62 8.78
CA GLN A 79 8.44 -7.46 8.61
C GLN A 79 8.77 -6.71 7.33
N LYS A 80 8.07 -7.03 6.23
CA LYS A 80 8.29 -6.43 4.92
C LYS A 80 7.61 -5.08 4.70
N GLY A 81 6.72 -4.60 5.57
CA GLY A 81 6.28 -3.20 5.72
C GLY A 81 5.84 -2.44 4.47
N LEU A 82 5.47 -1.18 4.66
CA LEU A 82 5.25 -0.23 3.56
C LEU A 82 6.59 0.18 2.93
N ASP A 83 6.75 -0.12 1.65
CA ASP A 83 7.80 0.45 0.79
C ASP A 83 7.19 1.44 -0.19
N ILE A 84 7.81 2.60 -0.34
CA ILE A 84 7.40 3.65 -1.28
C ILE A 84 8.58 3.93 -2.21
N TYR A 85 8.30 3.91 -3.50
CA TYR A 85 9.26 4.18 -4.55
C TYR A 85 8.78 5.34 -5.43
N PHE A 86 9.75 6.11 -5.92
CA PHE A 86 9.55 7.05 -7.00
C PHE A 86 10.42 6.66 -8.18
N TYR A 87 9.81 6.51 -9.34
CA TYR A 87 10.48 6.09 -10.57
C TYR A 87 10.42 7.18 -11.63
N ALA A 88 11.55 7.39 -12.30
CA ALA A 88 11.64 8.17 -13.52
C ALA A 88 11.48 7.24 -14.72
N SER A 89 10.62 7.62 -15.66
CA SER A 89 10.45 6.91 -16.93
C SER A 89 10.52 7.90 -18.09
N GLU A 90 11.30 7.57 -19.12
CA GLU A 90 11.45 8.44 -20.27
C GLU A 90 10.15 8.60 -21.06
N LYS A 91 9.85 9.84 -21.46
CA LYS A 91 8.75 10.07 -22.40
C LYS A 91 9.15 9.61 -23.80
N ARG A 92 8.17 9.09 -24.55
CA ARG A 92 8.40 8.69 -25.95
C ARG A 92 8.82 9.88 -26.79
N GLY A 93 9.94 9.75 -27.49
CA GLY A 93 10.46 10.77 -28.40
C GLY A 93 11.34 11.84 -27.73
N THR A 94 11.64 11.68 -26.44
CA THR A 94 12.61 12.53 -25.73
C THR A 94 13.99 12.42 -26.36
N ASP A 95 14.68 13.56 -26.44
CA ASP A 95 16.09 13.60 -26.83
C ASP A 95 16.94 12.96 -25.72
N LYS A 96 17.54 11.81 -26.03
CA LYS A 96 18.37 11.01 -25.11
C LYS A 96 19.60 11.75 -24.59
N SER A 97 20.00 12.86 -25.21
CA SER A 97 21.09 13.69 -24.67
C SER A 97 20.71 14.47 -23.41
N ARG A 98 19.41 14.63 -23.14
CA ARG A 98 18.90 15.31 -21.93
C ARG A 98 19.09 14.47 -20.66
N ILE A 99 19.17 13.15 -20.81
CA ILE A 99 19.30 12.22 -19.68
C ILE A 99 20.72 11.64 -19.70
N PRO A 100 21.51 11.80 -18.62
CA PRO A 100 22.87 11.30 -18.56
C PRO A 100 22.93 9.79 -18.85
N ALA A 101 23.85 9.37 -19.74
CA ALA A 101 23.93 7.95 -20.12
C ALA A 101 24.21 7.00 -18.93
N SER A 102 24.81 7.50 -17.86
CA SER A 102 25.04 6.76 -16.61
C SER A 102 23.75 6.34 -15.92
N ARG A 103 22.66 7.10 -16.08
CA ARG A 103 21.37 6.81 -15.45
C ARG A 103 20.70 5.56 -15.99
N TYR A 104 20.92 5.22 -17.27
CA TYR A 104 20.42 3.97 -17.85
C TYR A 104 21.06 2.71 -17.25
N ALA A 105 22.23 2.82 -16.63
CA ALA A 105 22.84 1.69 -15.94
C ALA A 105 22.14 1.36 -14.62
N GLU A 106 21.35 2.29 -14.10
CA GLU A 106 20.57 2.18 -12.85
C GLU A 106 19.09 1.84 -13.12
N ALA A 107 18.70 1.72 -14.40
CA ALA A 107 17.35 1.37 -14.80
C ALA A 107 17.05 -0.12 -14.53
N ASP A 108 15.82 -0.40 -14.11
CA ASP A 108 15.32 -1.75 -13.93
C ASP A 108 15.00 -2.46 -15.26
N SER A 109 14.43 -3.66 -15.21
CA SER A 109 14.05 -4.41 -16.41
C SER A 109 13.00 -3.72 -17.28
N ASP A 110 12.22 -2.82 -16.71
CA ASP A 110 11.17 -2.06 -17.39
C ASP A 110 11.71 -0.73 -17.96
N GLY A 111 12.96 -0.40 -17.66
CA GLY A 111 13.63 0.83 -18.08
C GLY A 111 13.35 2.01 -17.15
N ASP A 112 12.79 1.76 -15.97
CA ASP A 112 12.51 2.77 -14.97
C ASP A 112 13.70 2.96 -14.02
N ILE A 113 13.98 4.20 -13.67
CA ILE A 113 15.11 4.56 -12.80
C ILE A 113 14.54 4.97 -11.44
N GLU A 114 14.97 4.29 -10.37
CA GLU A 114 14.60 4.70 -9.02
C GLU A 114 15.23 6.06 -8.70
N VAL A 115 14.39 7.03 -8.37
CA VAL A 115 14.79 8.40 -8.03
C VAL A 115 14.37 8.80 -6.62
N GLY A 116 13.74 7.90 -5.86
CA GLY A 116 13.39 8.10 -4.46
C GLY A 116 12.88 6.81 -3.82
N TYR A 117 13.25 6.58 -2.57
CA TYR A 117 12.80 5.44 -1.78
C TYR A 117 12.52 5.86 -0.34
N PHE A 118 11.39 5.42 0.21
CA PHE A 118 10.98 5.67 1.58
C PHE A 118 10.41 4.41 2.23
N ARG A 119 10.88 4.14 3.44
CA ARG A 119 10.49 2.96 4.21
C ARG A 119 9.55 3.36 5.34
N LYS A 120 8.33 2.82 5.34
CA LYS A 120 7.31 3.02 6.39
C LYS A 120 6.93 4.49 6.66
N VAL A 121 7.11 5.37 5.68
CA VAL A 121 6.70 6.78 5.75
C VAL A 121 5.21 6.90 5.43
N ASN A 122 4.35 6.42 6.33
CA ASN A 122 2.91 6.32 6.10
C ASN A 122 2.23 7.69 5.87
N ALA A 123 2.78 8.78 6.41
CA ALA A 123 2.27 10.12 6.18
C ALA A 123 2.44 10.57 4.72
N LEU A 124 3.52 10.14 4.05
CA LEU A 124 3.72 10.38 2.62
C LEU A 124 2.72 9.57 1.78
N PHE A 125 2.52 8.30 2.12
CA PHE A 125 1.50 7.45 1.50
C PHE A 125 0.11 8.11 1.60
N LYS A 126 -0.28 8.55 2.80
CA LYS A 126 -1.54 9.24 3.03
C LYS A 126 -1.65 10.54 2.23
N TRP A 127 -0.59 11.35 2.20
CA TRP A 127 -0.61 12.60 1.44
C TRP A 127 -0.85 12.34 -0.05
N VAL A 128 -0.17 11.36 -0.65
CA VAL A 128 -0.37 10.98 -2.06
C VAL A 128 -1.81 10.52 -2.31
N HIS A 129 -2.34 9.65 -1.43
CA HIS A 129 -3.73 9.18 -1.52
C HIS A 129 -4.72 10.36 -1.48
N ASP A 130 -4.54 11.31 -0.58
CA ASP A 130 -5.49 12.39 -0.36
C ASP A 130 -5.42 13.49 -1.46
N HIS A 131 -4.24 13.73 -2.04
CA HIS A 131 -4.03 14.86 -2.96
C HIS A 131 -3.97 14.46 -4.44
N ILE A 132 -3.51 13.23 -4.75
CA ILE A 132 -3.41 12.74 -6.13
C ILE A 132 -4.60 11.83 -6.46
N GLY A 133 -4.99 10.97 -5.51
CA GLY A 133 -6.16 10.10 -5.62
C GLY A 133 -5.91 8.72 -5.00
N ALA A 134 -6.97 7.93 -4.89
CA ALA A 134 -6.86 6.54 -4.45
C ALA A 134 -6.13 5.69 -5.50
N PHE A 135 -5.38 4.70 -5.05
CA PHE A 135 -4.59 3.79 -5.88
C PHE A 135 -4.49 2.42 -5.19
N GLU A 136 -4.28 1.39 -6.00
CA GLU A 136 -4.14 0.01 -5.55
C GLU A 136 -2.67 -0.36 -5.30
N ASN A 137 -2.45 -1.49 -4.61
CA ASN A 137 -1.10 -1.99 -4.34
C ASN A 137 -0.29 -2.20 -5.64
N CYS A 138 0.95 -1.71 -5.65
CA CYS A 138 1.85 -1.73 -6.80
C CYS A 138 1.38 -0.94 -8.04
N GLU A 139 0.38 -0.07 -7.90
CA GLU A 139 -0.05 0.80 -8.99
C GLU A 139 0.96 1.93 -9.23
N LYS A 140 1.24 2.23 -10.51
CA LYS A 140 2.03 3.40 -10.93
C LYS A 140 1.13 4.63 -11.00
N VAL A 141 1.30 5.53 -10.03
CA VAL A 141 0.56 6.80 -9.95
C VAL A 141 1.42 7.93 -10.51
N LEU A 142 0.90 8.68 -11.49
CA LEU A 142 1.62 9.81 -12.09
C LEU A 142 1.75 10.97 -11.10
N VAL A 143 2.99 11.41 -10.85
CA VAL A 143 3.30 12.56 -10.00
C VAL A 143 3.75 13.72 -10.88
N THR A 144 3.04 14.84 -10.80
CA THR A 144 3.37 16.03 -11.58
C THR A 144 4.24 16.98 -10.77
N GLU A 145 4.92 17.92 -11.46
CA GLU A 145 5.65 19.00 -10.80
C GLU A 145 4.75 19.80 -9.85
N ALA A 146 3.48 20.00 -10.20
CA ALA A 146 2.51 20.68 -9.35
C ALA A 146 2.23 19.90 -8.05
N HIS A 147 2.19 18.56 -8.11
CA HIS A 147 2.05 17.72 -6.91
C HIS A 147 3.28 17.86 -6.00
N LEU A 148 4.50 17.83 -6.53
CA LEU A 148 5.70 18.02 -5.73
C LEU A 148 5.74 19.41 -5.07
N ARG A 149 5.33 20.45 -5.79
CA ARG A 149 5.23 21.81 -5.24
C ARG A 149 4.20 21.91 -4.12
N ALA A 150 3.04 21.25 -4.26
CA ALA A 150 2.03 21.20 -3.22
C ALA A 150 2.55 20.49 -1.96
N LEU A 151 3.18 19.32 -2.12
CA LEU A 151 3.79 18.59 -1.00
C LEU A 151 4.87 19.43 -0.32
N GLN A 152 5.72 20.10 -1.10
CA GLN A 152 6.76 20.99 -0.56
C GLN A 152 6.15 22.14 0.27
N GLN A 153 5.07 22.77 -0.20
CA GLN A 153 4.37 23.82 0.53
C GLN A 153 3.74 23.30 1.84
N ASP A 154 3.22 22.08 1.81
CA ASP A 154 2.67 21.42 3.00
C ASP A 154 3.73 21.14 4.05
N LEU A 155 4.85 20.55 3.63
CA LEU A 155 5.96 20.28 4.52
C LEU A 155 6.65 21.55 5.01
N GLN A 156 6.73 22.62 4.22
CA GLN A 156 7.38 23.88 4.64
C GLN A 156 6.65 24.60 5.78
N ALA A 157 5.32 24.57 5.78
CA ALA A 157 4.55 25.19 6.87
C ALA A 157 3.97 24.15 7.86
N LEU A 158 4.59 22.97 7.90
CA LEU A 158 4.32 21.93 8.88
C LEU A 158 4.95 22.30 10.23
N THR A 159 4.19 22.20 11.31
CA THR A 159 4.62 22.45 12.69
C THR A 159 4.14 21.33 13.60
N PRO A 160 4.69 21.19 14.82
CA PRO A 160 4.19 20.23 15.81
C PRO A 160 2.70 20.35 16.12
N GLU A 161 2.14 21.55 16.00
CA GLU A 161 0.73 21.83 16.32
C GLU A 161 -0.22 21.44 15.19
N ASN A 162 0.25 21.37 13.94
CA ASN A 162 -0.59 21.12 12.77
C ASN A 162 -0.29 19.80 12.04
N CYS A 163 0.76 19.07 12.44
CA CYS A 163 1.23 17.88 11.75
C CYS A 163 0.14 16.81 11.57
N GLN A 164 -0.69 16.60 12.60
CA GLN A 164 -1.79 15.64 12.60
C GLN A 164 -2.91 15.96 11.61
N THR A 165 -2.92 17.17 11.05
CA THR A 165 -3.94 17.60 10.08
C THR A 165 -3.36 17.79 8.68
N ARG A 166 -2.10 18.23 8.59
CA ARG A 166 -1.50 18.64 7.32
C ARG A 166 -0.62 17.57 6.68
N PHE A 167 0.03 16.75 7.50
CA PHE A 167 0.79 15.59 7.03
C PHE A 167 0.51 14.39 7.96
N PRO A 168 -0.77 13.98 8.08
CA PRO A 168 -1.19 12.98 9.03
C PRO A 168 -0.59 11.61 8.75
N THR A 169 -0.22 10.88 9.81
CA THR A 169 0.04 9.45 9.74
C THR A 169 -1.25 8.68 9.39
N THR A 170 -1.09 7.48 8.83
CA THR A 170 -2.21 6.57 8.58
C THR A 170 -1.97 5.23 9.25
N GLU A 171 -3.03 4.69 9.86
CA GLU A 171 -3.00 3.34 10.39
C GLU A 171 -3.16 2.31 9.26
N GLY A 172 -2.62 1.12 9.49
CA GLY A 172 -2.63 0.04 8.53
C GLY A 172 -1.65 -1.02 8.97
N PHE A 173 -1.95 -2.27 8.64
CA PHE A 173 -1.14 -3.41 9.10
C PHE A 173 0.34 -3.29 8.68
N PHE A 174 0.61 -2.73 7.51
CA PHE A 174 1.96 -2.57 6.94
C PHE A 174 2.59 -1.21 7.24
N PHE A 175 1.81 -0.28 7.80
CA PHE A 175 2.11 1.15 7.77
C PHE A 175 2.96 1.63 8.96
N GLY A 176 3.24 0.75 9.93
CA GLY A 176 4.11 1.07 11.06
C GLY A 176 3.45 1.99 12.09
N SER A 177 4.27 2.77 12.81
CA SER A 177 3.82 3.63 13.90
C SER A 177 2.99 4.82 13.39
N THR A 178 1.96 5.19 14.14
CA THR A 178 1.17 6.41 13.90
C THR A 178 1.55 7.56 14.83
N ALA A 179 2.57 7.38 15.67
CA ALA A 179 3.05 8.40 16.61
C ALA A 179 3.74 9.57 15.88
N TYR A 180 3.53 10.78 16.40
CA TYR A 180 4.16 12.01 15.91
C TYR A 180 5.40 12.35 16.75
N ASP A 181 6.31 11.39 16.84
CA ASP A 181 7.53 11.44 17.65
C ASP A 181 8.78 11.80 16.81
N GLU A 182 9.97 11.59 17.36
CA GLU A 182 11.24 11.86 16.68
C GLU A 182 11.39 11.09 15.36
N ALA A 183 10.85 9.87 15.27
CA ALA A 183 10.92 9.08 14.04
C ALA A 183 10.07 9.71 12.93
N TYR A 184 8.84 10.14 13.25
CA TYR A 184 7.99 10.88 12.31
C TYR A 184 8.70 12.14 11.77
N TRP A 185 9.35 12.92 12.64
CA TRP A 185 10.05 14.13 12.19
C TRP A 185 11.33 13.84 11.40
N ALA A 186 12.00 12.73 11.68
CA ALA A 186 13.12 12.25 10.86
C ALA A 186 12.65 11.88 9.44
N ASP A 187 11.49 11.20 9.33
CA ASP A 187 10.88 10.86 8.04
C ASP A 187 10.49 12.10 7.25
N VAL A 188 9.82 13.08 7.90
CA VAL A 188 9.48 14.38 7.29
C VAL A 188 10.72 15.05 6.70
N GLU A 189 11.83 15.02 7.41
CA GLU A 189 13.07 15.65 6.93
C GLU A 189 13.75 14.85 5.82
N GLY A 190 13.62 13.53 5.83
CA GLY A 190 13.96 12.67 4.70
C GLY A 190 13.21 13.08 3.42
N VAL A 191 11.89 13.24 3.53
CA VAL A 191 11.04 13.67 2.40
C VAL A 191 11.40 15.07 1.92
N ARG A 192 11.63 16.03 2.82
CA ARG A 192 12.05 17.39 2.45
C ARG A 192 13.38 17.42 1.71
N ARG A 193 14.37 16.64 2.17
CA ARG A 193 15.67 16.54 1.50
C ARG A 193 15.52 16.03 0.07
N TRP A 194 14.81 14.91 -0.07
CA TRP A 194 14.53 14.33 -1.38
C TRP A 194 13.77 15.30 -2.30
N LEU A 195 12.76 16.00 -1.78
CA LEU A 195 12.02 17.01 -2.54
C LEU A 195 12.92 18.14 -3.06
N SER A 196 13.86 18.59 -2.24
CA SER A 196 14.83 19.61 -2.65
C SER A 196 15.69 19.11 -3.80
N GLU A 197 16.19 17.87 -3.71
CA GLU A 197 17.06 17.26 -4.72
C GLU A 197 16.30 16.99 -6.03
N ILE A 198 15.13 16.37 -5.96
CA ILE A 198 14.36 15.99 -7.15
C ILE A 198 13.84 17.22 -7.91
N THR A 199 13.45 18.29 -7.20
CA THR A 199 12.95 19.52 -7.84
C THR A 199 14.05 20.26 -8.62
N GLU A 200 15.32 20.09 -8.23
CA GLU A 200 16.46 20.69 -8.91
C GLU A 200 16.99 19.83 -10.07
N THR A 201 16.84 18.50 -9.96
CA THR A 201 17.52 17.54 -10.86
C THR A 201 16.60 16.88 -11.88
N PHE A 202 15.28 16.84 -11.65
CA PHE A 202 14.33 16.13 -12.50
C PHE A 202 13.85 16.98 -13.67
N ASP A 203 13.91 16.42 -14.88
CA ASP A 203 13.43 17.09 -16.10
C ASP A 203 12.02 16.62 -16.45
N PHE A 204 11.01 17.35 -15.95
CA PHE A 204 9.60 17.05 -16.19
C PHE A 204 9.17 17.16 -17.67
N ASP A 205 9.97 17.78 -18.55
CA ASP A 205 9.68 17.79 -19.99
C ASP A 205 10.14 16.49 -20.66
N ALA A 206 11.26 15.93 -20.19
CA ALA A 206 11.90 14.74 -20.74
C ALA A 206 11.37 13.43 -20.14
N GLU A 207 11.04 13.44 -18.85
CA GLU A 207 10.70 12.27 -18.04
C GLU A 207 9.31 12.39 -17.41
N SER A 208 8.74 11.26 -17.03
CA SER A 208 7.53 11.16 -16.19
C SER A 208 7.93 10.58 -14.84
N LEU A 209 7.44 11.19 -13.76
CA LEU A 209 7.67 10.73 -12.40
C LEU A 209 6.48 9.90 -11.93
N PHE A 210 6.73 8.69 -11.44
CA PHE A 210 5.71 7.80 -10.91
C PHE A 210 5.96 7.50 -9.45
N PHE A 211 4.88 7.49 -8.66
CA PHE A 211 4.84 6.95 -7.31
C PHE A 211 4.35 5.50 -7.39
N VAL A 212 4.98 4.60 -6.64
CA VAL A 212 4.54 3.22 -6.43
C VAL A 212 4.69 2.90 -4.95
N ALA A 213 3.73 2.22 -4.36
CA ALA A 213 3.87 1.68 -3.03
C ALA A 213 3.60 0.17 -3.01
N TRP A 214 4.28 -0.52 -2.10
CA TRP A 214 4.08 -1.94 -1.78
C TRP A 214 3.62 -2.07 -0.33
N TRP A 215 2.43 -2.63 -0.14
CA TRP A 215 1.82 -2.89 1.17
C TRP A 215 0.82 -4.03 1.12
#